data_AF-A0A5R8VNU0-F1
#
_entry.id   AF-A0A5R8VNU0-F1
#
_cell.length_a   1.000
_cell.length_b   1.000
_cell.length_c   1.000
_cell.angle_alpha   90.00
_cell.angle_beta   90.00
_cell.angle_gamma   90.00
#
_symmetry.space_group_name_H-M   'P 1'
#
loop_
_entity.id
_entity.type
_entity.pdbx_description
1 polymer ?
#
loop_
_entity_poly.entity_id
_entity_poly.type
_entity_poly.pdbx_seq_one_letter_code
_entity_poly.pdbx_strand_id
1 'polypeptide(L)'
;MLLPLGGFSLGRVESMSNEAERRLELAALVVAGMDPTEVWPAYFGQTQFTEFELHAYLHGALALPEFERGYGGGNGRRSAVPRSQARPHGSRSAREDALAGLGAAGRFLLSPERAEEERLRSLTETNLLHTGHEEIFDRVVSMAKEYFGVGAASLSLIAANAQFLKSAIGPLRVETPREMALCTHTVRQDSMLVINDTLTDDRFATNPLVVGEPFIRFYAGYPLHGPRGWNIGTLCVIDQQPRQFSPSDQQVLRTLATIVQNNIDART
;
A
#
# COMPACT_ATOMS: atom_id res chain seq x y z
N MET A 1 -1.73 58.46 -6.84
CA MET A 1 -2.76 57.80 -6.02
C MET A 1 -2.47 56.31 -6.06
N LEU A 2 -1.77 55.78 -5.05
CA LEU A 2 -1.42 54.37 -4.94
C LEU A 2 -2.61 53.61 -4.33
N LEU A 3 -3.02 52.51 -4.95
CA LEU A 3 -3.97 51.53 -4.40
C LEU A 3 -3.27 50.17 -4.25
N PRO A 4 -3.57 49.39 -3.18
CA PRO A 4 -2.71 48.30 -2.72
C PRO A 4 -3.04 46.95 -3.35
N LEU A 5 -2.02 46.09 -3.37
CA LEU A 5 -2.07 44.68 -3.74
C LEU A 5 -2.87 43.87 -2.68
N GLY A 6 -4.03 43.33 -3.08
CA GLY A 6 -4.80 42.39 -2.27
C GLY A 6 -4.25 40.97 -2.42
N GLY A 7 -3.86 40.37 -1.31
CA GLY A 7 -3.19 39.08 -1.22
C GLY A 7 -4.07 37.87 -1.57
N PHE A 8 -3.42 36.88 -2.16
CA PHE A 8 -3.91 35.53 -2.32
C PHE A 8 -4.07 34.86 -0.93
N SER A 9 -5.29 34.45 -0.58
CA SER A 9 -5.55 33.53 0.52
C SER A 9 -5.68 32.12 -0.04
N LEU A 10 -4.67 31.27 0.17
CA LEU A 10 -4.80 29.83 -0.06
C LEU A 10 -5.90 29.29 0.87
N GLY A 11 -6.90 28.65 0.27
CA GLY A 11 -7.94 27.91 0.97
C GLY A 11 -7.31 26.83 1.85
N ARG A 12 -7.57 26.94 3.15
CA ARG A 12 -7.20 25.98 4.19
C ARG A 12 -7.93 24.67 3.90
N VAL A 13 -7.19 23.57 3.73
CA VAL A 13 -7.73 22.21 3.71
C VAL A 13 -8.49 22.01 5.02
N GLU A 14 -9.80 21.82 4.97
CA GLU A 14 -10.63 21.55 6.14
C GLU A 14 -10.16 20.24 6.77
N SER A 15 -9.66 20.33 8.01
CA SER A 15 -9.29 19.16 8.80
C SER A 15 -10.55 18.34 9.09
N MET A 16 -10.56 17.07 8.68
CA MET A 16 -11.61 16.14 9.08
C MET A 16 -11.74 16.13 10.61
N SER A 17 -12.97 16.19 11.13
CA SER A 17 -13.20 16.12 12.58
C SER A 17 -12.64 14.80 13.12
N ASN A 18 -12.06 14.82 14.33
CA ASN A 18 -11.50 13.66 15.04
C ASN A 18 -12.47 12.44 15.06
N GLU A 19 -13.78 12.68 15.03
CA GLU A 19 -14.82 11.64 14.97
C GLU A 19 -14.91 10.94 13.59
N ALA A 20 -14.76 11.69 12.50
CA ALA A 20 -14.80 11.14 11.13
C ALA A 20 -13.58 10.25 10.84
N GLU A 21 -12.41 10.65 11.36
CA GLU A 21 -11.19 9.86 11.27
C GLU A 21 -11.32 8.53 12.04
N ARG A 22 -11.85 8.57 13.26
CA ARG A 22 -12.14 7.36 14.05
C ARG A 22 -13.16 6.43 13.41
N ARG A 23 -14.20 6.98 12.77
CA ARG A 23 -15.18 6.18 12.02
C ARG A 23 -14.52 5.45 10.86
N LEU A 24 -13.63 6.14 10.13
CA LEU A 24 -12.94 5.57 8.99
C LEU A 24 -11.96 4.47 9.40
N GLU A 25 -11.20 4.68 10.49
CA GLU A 25 -10.31 3.67 11.05
C GLU A 25 -11.06 2.41 11.48
N LEU A 26 -12.18 2.57 12.20
CA LEU A 26 -13.00 1.43 12.63
C LEU A 26 -13.61 0.69 11.43
N ALA A 27 -14.09 1.43 10.41
CA ALA A 27 -14.63 0.84 9.20
C ALA A 27 -13.59 0.00 8.45
N ALA A 28 -12.34 0.48 8.36
CA ALA A 28 -11.24 -0.24 7.70
C ALA A 28 -10.93 -1.57 8.41
N LEU A 29 -10.97 -1.59 9.74
CA LEU A 29 -10.71 -2.79 10.55
C LEU A 29 -11.82 -3.85 10.39
N VAL A 30 -13.08 -3.41 10.30
CA VAL A 30 -14.23 -4.31 10.03
C VAL A 30 -14.16 -4.89 8.62
N VAL A 31 -13.80 -4.08 7.62
CA VAL A 31 -13.58 -4.56 6.24
C VAL A 31 -12.45 -5.58 6.17
N ALA A 32 -11.43 -5.45 7.03
CA ALA A 32 -10.35 -6.43 7.17
C ALA A 32 -10.77 -7.73 7.89
N GLY A 33 -12.06 -7.90 8.23
CA GLY A 33 -12.59 -9.12 8.85
C GLY A 33 -12.37 -9.22 10.36
N MET A 34 -11.98 -8.13 11.02
CA MET A 34 -11.81 -8.10 12.47
C MET A 34 -13.13 -7.83 13.18
N ASP A 35 -13.38 -8.52 14.30
CA ASP A 35 -14.56 -8.28 15.12
C ASP A 35 -14.42 -6.92 15.84
N PRO A 36 -15.29 -5.93 15.53
CA PRO A 36 -15.18 -4.60 16.12
C PRO A 36 -15.39 -4.60 17.65
N THR A 37 -16.03 -5.62 18.23
CA THR A 37 -16.17 -5.75 19.69
C THR A 37 -14.87 -6.15 20.39
N GLU A 38 -13.94 -6.80 19.68
CA GLU A 38 -12.61 -7.17 20.17
C GLU A 38 -11.58 -6.05 19.95
N VAL A 39 -11.71 -5.32 18.84
CA VAL A 39 -10.79 -4.24 18.45
C VAL A 39 -11.01 -2.98 19.29
N TRP A 40 -12.25 -2.71 19.68
CA TRP A 40 -12.64 -1.49 20.38
C TRP A 40 -11.89 -1.20 21.70
N PRO A 41 -11.80 -2.16 22.65
CA PRO A 41 -11.14 -1.91 23.94
C PRO A 41 -9.64 -1.62 23.80
N ALA A 42 -9.01 -2.09 22.72
CA ALA A 42 -7.58 -1.90 22.44
C ALA A 42 -7.26 -0.50 21.89
N TYR A 43 -8.20 0.14 21.19
CA TYR A 43 -7.99 1.45 20.56
C TYR A 43 -8.56 2.62 21.37
N PHE A 44 -9.69 2.44 22.06
CA PHE A 44 -10.45 3.58 22.61
C PHE A 44 -10.61 3.61 24.14
N GLY A 45 -10.16 2.58 24.86
CA GLY A 45 -10.33 2.50 26.32
C GLY A 45 -11.77 2.15 26.73
N GLN A 46 -11.92 1.45 27.85
CA GLN A 46 -13.13 0.65 28.13
C GLN A 46 -14.45 1.44 28.17
N THR A 47 -15.34 1.08 27.26
CA THR A 47 -16.79 0.90 27.48
C THR A 47 -17.20 -0.19 26.49
N GLN A 48 -17.84 -1.28 26.95
CA GLN A 48 -18.32 -2.31 26.02
C GLN A 48 -19.51 -1.74 25.27
N PHE A 49 -19.36 -1.53 23.96
CA PHE A 49 -20.48 -1.21 23.08
C PHE A 49 -21.05 -2.50 22.51
N THR A 50 -22.37 -2.55 22.39
CA THR A 50 -23.06 -3.63 21.70
C THR A 50 -22.79 -3.56 20.19
N GLU A 51 -22.94 -4.69 19.50
CA GLU A 51 -22.85 -4.77 18.03
C GLU A 51 -23.76 -3.73 17.35
N PHE A 52 -24.94 -3.49 17.91
CA PHE A 52 -25.90 -2.51 17.42
C PHE A 52 -25.38 -1.07 17.53
N GLU A 53 -24.77 -0.69 18.65
CA GLU A 53 -24.20 0.65 18.85
C GLU A 53 -23.02 0.92 17.92
N LEU A 54 -22.19 -0.09 17.68
CA LEU A 54 -21.07 -0.01 16.73
C LEU A 54 -21.57 0.13 15.29
N HIS A 55 -22.60 -0.63 14.91
CA HIS A 55 -23.23 -0.51 13.61
C HIS A 55 -23.86 0.88 13.42
N ALA A 56 -24.58 1.39 14.42
CA ALA A 56 -25.16 2.72 14.40
C ALA A 56 -24.08 3.81 14.30
N TYR A 57 -22.94 3.66 14.97
CA TYR A 57 -21.82 4.61 14.88
C TYR A 57 -21.16 4.63 13.50
N LEU A 58 -20.90 3.46 12.90
CA LEU A 58 -20.31 3.35 11.54
C LEU A 58 -21.20 3.99 10.47
N HIS A 59 -22.52 3.89 10.63
CA HIS A 59 -23.49 4.50 9.73
C HIS A 59 -23.84 5.95 10.08
N GLY A 60 -23.15 6.56 11.05
CA GLY A 60 -23.35 7.96 11.45
C GLY A 60 -24.68 8.23 12.18
N ALA A 61 -25.40 7.18 12.58
CA ALA A 61 -26.66 7.27 13.33
C ALA A 61 -26.45 7.42 14.84
N LEU A 62 -25.22 7.21 15.32
CA LEU A 62 -24.81 7.41 16.71
C LEU A 62 -23.46 8.14 16.74
N ALA A 63 -23.31 9.09 17.67
CA ALA A 63 -22.02 9.67 18.02
C ALA A 63 -21.56 9.07 19.35
N LEU A 64 -20.30 8.66 19.44
CA LEU A 64 -19.74 8.11 20.66
C LEU A 64 -19.01 9.21 21.45
N PRO A 65 -19.11 9.25 22.79
CA PRO A 65 -18.57 10.34 23.58
C PRO A 65 -17.05 10.51 23.39
N GLU A 66 -16.58 11.75 23.31
CA GLU A 66 -15.15 12.06 23.21
C GLU A 66 -14.45 11.72 24.53
N PHE A 67 -13.37 10.93 24.44
CA PHE A 67 -12.55 10.61 25.61
C PHE A 67 -11.49 11.71 25.83
N GLU A 68 -11.68 12.55 26.84
CA GLU A 68 -10.60 13.40 27.34
C GLU A 68 -9.53 12.52 27.99
N ARG A 69 -8.28 12.61 27.53
CA ARG A 69 -7.13 12.08 28.28
C ARG A 69 -6.92 12.94 29.54
N GLY A 70 -7.65 12.65 30.60
CA GLY A 70 -7.60 13.38 31.87
C GLY A 70 -6.42 12.94 32.77
N TYR A 71 -5.45 13.84 32.97
CA TYR A 71 -4.51 13.84 34.10
C TYR A 71 -5.25 14.30 35.38
N GLY A 72 -5.30 13.43 36.40
CA GLY A 72 -5.32 13.72 37.85
C GLY A 72 -6.42 14.60 38.50
N GLY A 73 -7.17 14.02 39.46
CA GLY A 73 -7.65 14.75 40.66
C GLY A 73 -9.00 14.32 41.25
N GLY A 74 -9.01 13.78 42.48
CA GLY A 74 -10.10 14.05 43.45
C GLY A 74 -11.19 12.99 43.74
N ASN A 75 -10.86 12.04 44.62
CA ASN A 75 -11.65 11.49 45.75
C ASN A 75 -13.11 10.98 45.56
N GLY A 76 -13.32 9.66 45.68
CA GLY A 76 -14.66 9.09 45.92
C GLY A 76 -14.78 7.57 45.82
N ARG A 77 -14.69 6.89 46.96
CA ARG A 77 -15.11 5.49 47.25
C ARG A 77 -14.35 4.34 46.56
N ARG A 78 -13.48 3.72 47.35
CA ARG A 78 -12.80 2.46 47.08
C ARG A 78 -13.81 1.31 47.01
N SER A 79 -13.92 0.66 45.85
CA SER A 79 -14.28 -0.75 45.77
C SER A 79 -13.04 -1.50 45.26
N ALA A 80 -12.57 -2.45 46.05
CA ALA A 80 -11.30 -3.13 45.84
C ALA A 80 -11.41 -4.09 44.63
N VAL A 81 -10.88 -3.65 43.49
CA VAL A 81 -10.58 -4.55 42.36
C VAL A 81 -9.23 -5.20 42.65
N PRO A 82 -9.08 -6.54 42.50
CA PRO A 82 -7.80 -7.21 42.72
C PRO A 82 -6.75 -6.61 41.79
N ARG A 83 -5.56 -6.29 42.32
CA ARG A 83 -4.40 -5.89 41.54
C ARG A 83 -4.04 -7.01 40.57
N SER A 84 -4.62 -7.01 39.37
CA SER A 84 -4.04 -7.72 38.24
C SER A 84 -2.80 -6.95 37.83
N GLN A 85 -1.69 -7.67 37.83
CA GLN A 85 -0.35 -7.21 37.50
C GLN A 85 -0.35 -6.23 36.33
N ALA A 86 0.44 -5.16 36.49
CA ALA A 86 0.65 -4.14 35.47
C ALA A 86 0.98 -4.83 34.13
N ARG A 87 0.07 -4.71 33.16
CA ARG A 87 0.40 -5.04 31.77
C ARG A 87 1.56 -4.11 31.36
N PRO A 88 2.65 -4.63 30.78
CA PRO A 88 3.75 -3.78 30.36
C PRO A 88 3.19 -2.81 29.33
N HIS A 89 3.47 -1.51 29.50
CA HIS A 89 3.30 -0.53 28.44
C HIS A 89 4.12 -1.03 27.26
N GLY A 90 3.46 -1.67 26.28
CA GLY A 90 4.10 -2.04 25.03
C GLY A 90 4.73 -0.78 24.46
N SER A 91 6.05 -0.79 24.29
CA SER A 91 6.77 0.32 23.67
C SER A 91 6.10 0.64 22.33
N ARG A 92 6.18 1.90 21.90
CA ARG A 92 5.75 2.31 20.56
C ARG A 92 6.23 1.35 19.47
N SER A 93 7.43 0.77 19.62
CA SER A 93 7.98 -0.24 18.73
C SER A 93 7.15 -1.53 18.68
N ALA A 94 6.70 -2.07 19.83
CA ALA A 94 5.93 -3.32 19.86
C ALA A 94 4.58 -3.18 19.14
N ARG A 95 3.97 -1.99 19.20
CA ARG A 95 2.75 -1.67 18.44
C ARG A 95 3.04 -1.56 16.95
N GLU A 96 4.11 -0.84 16.56
CA GLU A 96 4.52 -0.71 15.15
C GLU A 96 4.91 -2.06 14.54
N ASP A 97 5.49 -2.99 15.31
CA ASP A 97 5.83 -4.34 14.87
C ASP A 97 4.58 -5.22 14.65
N ALA A 98 3.54 -5.07 15.47
CA ALA A 98 2.27 -5.74 15.25
C ALA A 98 1.56 -5.20 13.99
N LEU A 99 1.57 -3.87 13.80
CA LEU A 99 1.01 -3.22 12.61
C LEU A 99 1.73 -3.62 11.32
N ALA A 100 3.05 -3.81 11.38
CA ALA A 100 3.84 -4.30 10.25
C ALA A 100 3.40 -5.68 9.74
N GLY A 101 2.80 -6.51 10.62
CA GLY A 101 2.24 -7.80 10.26
C GLY A 101 0.99 -7.73 9.36
N LEU A 102 0.37 -6.55 9.24
CA LEU A 102 -0.77 -6.33 8.32
C LEU A 102 -0.33 -6.14 6.86
N GLY A 103 0.97 -6.11 6.58
CA GLY A 103 1.50 -5.98 5.22
C GLY A 103 1.10 -4.65 4.56
N ALA A 104 0.89 -4.69 3.25
CA ALA A 104 0.51 -3.52 2.48
C ALA A 104 -0.83 -2.91 2.93
N ALA A 105 -1.78 -3.73 3.41
CA ALA A 105 -3.06 -3.27 3.94
C ALA A 105 -2.92 -2.42 5.21
N GLY A 106 -1.85 -2.61 6.00
CA GLY A 106 -1.57 -1.80 7.19
C GLY A 106 -0.71 -0.57 6.95
N ARG A 107 -0.30 -0.30 5.69
CA ARG A 107 0.70 0.75 5.37
C ARG A 107 0.35 2.12 5.94
N PHE A 108 -0.91 2.52 5.89
CA PHE A 108 -1.38 3.83 6.33
C PHE A 108 -1.33 4.02 7.85
N LEU A 109 -1.13 2.93 8.61
CA LEU A 109 -1.00 2.95 10.07
C LEU A 109 0.46 3.09 10.53
N LEU A 110 1.42 3.10 9.61
CA LEU A 110 2.86 3.22 9.87
C LEU A 110 3.40 4.55 9.32
N SER A 111 4.54 5.02 9.85
CA SER A 111 5.26 6.11 9.19
C SER A 111 5.77 5.66 7.82
N PRO A 112 5.96 6.58 6.85
CA PRO A 112 6.47 6.23 5.53
C PRO A 112 7.82 5.49 5.58
N GLU A 113 8.71 5.89 6.48
CA GLU A 113 10.01 5.26 6.68
C GLU A 113 9.85 3.84 7.20
N ARG A 114 8.99 3.63 8.20
CA ARG A 114 8.75 2.30 8.78
C ARG A 114 8.08 1.35 7.79
N ALA A 115 7.10 1.83 7.03
CA ALA A 115 6.46 1.05 5.98
C ALA A 115 7.46 0.63 4.89
N GLU A 116 8.38 1.52 4.51
CA GLU A 116 9.43 1.20 3.55
C GLU A 116 10.45 0.21 4.11
N GLU A 117 10.86 0.33 5.38
CA GLU A 117 11.72 -0.65 6.05
C GLU A 117 11.12 -2.05 6.04
N GLU A 118 9.83 -2.19 6.38
CA GLU A 118 9.14 -3.49 6.41
C GLU A 118 8.95 -4.07 5.01
N ARG A 119 8.66 -3.22 4.02
CA ARG A 119 8.60 -3.64 2.62
C ARG A 119 9.95 -4.16 2.12
N LEU A 120 11.04 -3.46 2.45
CA LEU A 120 12.40 -3.89 2.11
C LEU A 120 12.77 -5.20 2.82
N ARG A 121 12.43 -5.34 4.10
CA ARG A 121 12.63 -6.60 4.85
C ARG A 121 11.88 -7.75 4.16
N SER A 122 10.61 -7.53 3.79
CA SER A 122 9.81 -8.51 3.07
C SER A 122 10.41 -8.88 1.73
N LEU A 123 11.04 -7.95 1.01
CA LEU A 123 11.74 -8.24 -0.24
C LEU A 123 12.99 -9.09 0.01
N THR A 124 13.80 -8.72 1.01
CA THR A 124 15.03 -9.46 1.36
C THR A 124 14.73 -10.91 1.71
N GLU A 125 13.65 -11.19 2.45
CA GLU A 125 13.23 -12.55 2.83
C GLU A 125 12.92 -13.46 1.63
N THR A 126 12.59 -12.90 0.46
CA THR A 126 12.37 -13.72 -0.76
C THR A 126 13.64 -14.32 -1.36
N ASN A 127 14.81 -13.76 -1.05
CA ASN A 127 16.09 -14.09 -1.70
C ASN A 127 16.06 -13.98 -3.24
N LEU A 128 15.17 -13.18 -3.82
CA LEU A 128 15.06 -13.02 -5.28
C LEU A 128 15.94 -11.90 -5.84
N LEU A 129 16.31 -10.91 -5.02
CA LEU A 129 17.08 -9.75 -5.48
C LEU A 129 18.50 -10.16 -5.90
N HIS A 130 18.98 -9.66 -7.03
CA HIS A 130 20.32 -9.94 -7.58
C HIS A 130 20.65 -11.42 -7.79
N THR A 131 19.63 -12.26 -7.94
CA THR A 131 19.80 -13.66 -8.35
C THR A 131 19.62 -13.80 -9.86
N GLY A 132 20.13 -14.89 -10.42
CA GLY A 132 20.07 -15.17 -11.87
C GLY A 132 18.65 -15.50 -12.37
N HIS A 133 18.57 -15.85 -13.64
CA HIS A 133 17.34 -16.26 -14.30
C HIS A 133 16.70 -17.48 -13.65
N GLU A 134 15.38 -17.52 -13.68
CA GLU A 134 14.59 -18.67 -13.23
C GLU A 134 13.47 -18.95 -14.21
N GLU A 135 13.46 -20.16 -14.75
CA GLU A 135 12.63 -20.56 -15.88
C GLU A 135 11.15 -20.23 -15.67
N ILE A 136 10.63 -20.44 -14.46
CA ILE A 136 9.21 -20.18 -14.18
C ILE A 136 8.84 -18.70 -14.34
N PHE A 137 9.71 -17.78 -13.92
CA PHE A 137 9.46 -16.35 -14.10
C PHE A 137 9.63 -15.92 -15.55
N ASP A 138 10.65 -16.47 -16.24
CA ASP A 138 10.88 -16.21 -17.66
C ASP A 138 9.71 -16.65 -18.52
N ARG A 139 9.11 -17.82 -18.22
CA ARG A 139 7.94 -18.33 -18.94
C ARG A 139 6.72 -17.43 -18.74
N VAL A 140 6.44 -16.98 -17.52
CA VAL A 140 5.30 -16.09 -17.26
C VAL A 140 5.47 -14.73 -17.95
N VAL A 141 6.69 -14.16 -17.93
CA VAL A 141 6.99 -12.91 -18.65
C VAL A 141 6.83 -13.09 -20.16
N SER A 142 7.26 -14.22 -20.73
CA SER A 142 7.04 -14.54 -22.16
C SER A 142 5.55 -14.62 -22.48
N MET A 143 4.78 -15.38 -21.68
CA MET A 143 3.33 -15.51 -21.85
C MET A 143 2.63 -14.15 -21.78
N ALA A 144 3.02 -13.28 -20.84
CA ALA A 144 2.46 -11.94 -20.74
C ALA A 144 2.74 -11.14 -22.01
N LYS A 145 4.00 -11.09 -22.46
CA LYS A 145 4.37 -10.36 -23.68
C LYS A 145 3.61 -10.85 -24.91
N GLU A 146 3.54 -12.17 -25.09
CA GLU A 146 2.87 -12.81 -26.23
C GLU A 146 1.36 -12.60 -26.21
N TYR A 147 0.71 -12.83 -25.05
CA TYR A 147 -0.74 -12.70 -24.92
C TYR A 147 -1.23 -11.29 -25.21
N PHE A 148 -0.56 -10.27 -24.63
CA PHE A 148 -0.95 -8.87 -24.83
C PHE A 148 -0.39 -8.26 -26.13
N GLY A 149 0.48 -8.99 -26.83
CA GLY A 149 1.13 -8.53 -28.05
C GLY A 149 1.88 -7.21 -27.86
N VAL A 150 2.54 -7.03 -26.70
CA VAL A 150 3.23 -5.79 -26.31
C VAL A 150 4.72 -5.82 -26.64
N GLY A 151 5.34 -4.63 -26.72
CA GLY A 151 6.78 -4.49 -26.96
C GLY A 151 7.66 -5.08 -25.85
N ALA A 152 7.21 -5.00 -24.59
CA ALA A 152 7.95 -5.53 -23.45
C ALA A 152 7.07 -6.04 -22.31
N ALA A 153 7.60 -6.98 -21.53
CA ALA A 153 7.03 -7.42 -20.26
C ALA A 153 8.15 -7.69 -19.26
N SER A 154 7.87 -7.57 -17.97
CA SER A 154 8.86 -7.88 -16.94
C SER A 154 8.27 -8.26 -15.59
N LEU A 155 9.03 -9.07 -14.87
CA LEU A 155 8.93 -9.25 -13.43
C LEU A 155 9.98 -8.36 -12.76
N SER A 156 9.51 -7.38 -12.01
CA SER A 156 10.34 -6.36 -11.37
C SER A 156 10.29 -6.46 -9.86
N LEU A 157 11.44 -6.27 -9.20
CA LEU A 157 11.60 -6.15 -7.76
C LEU A 157 12.09 -4.72 -7.44
N ILE A 158 11.50 -4.10 -6.42
CA ILE A 158 11.79 -2.70 -6.07
C ILE A 158 12.67 -2.68 -4.81
N ALA A 159 13.98 -2.49 -4.99
CA ALA A 159 14.94 -2.30 -3.92
C ALA A 159 14.88 -0.87 -3.35
N ALA A 160 15.79 -0.53 -2.43
CA ALA A 160 15.79 0.78 -1.77
C ALA A 160 15.96 1.94 -2.78
N ASN A 161 16.97 1.84 -3.65
CA ASN A 161 17.40 2.87 -4.60
C ASN A 161 17.26 2.46 -6.08
N ALA A 162 16.94 1.20 -6.36
CA ALA A 162 16.85 0.68 -7.72
C ALA A 162 15.63 -0.23 -7.92
N GLN A 163 15.23 -0.31 -9.17
CA GLN A 163 14.40 -1.37 -9.73
C GLN A 163 15.34 -2.44 -10.30
N PHE A 164 15.15 -3.69 -9.90
CA PHE A 164 15.81 -4.86 -10.46
C PHE A 164 14.81 -5.70 -11.25
N LEU A 165 15.13 -6.07 -12.48
CA LEU A 165 14.32 -6.97 -13.29
C LEU A 165 14.76 -8.40 -13.05
N LYS A 166 13.92 -9.16 -12.35
CA LYS A 166 14.13 -10.59 -12.11
C LYS A 166 13.95 -11.40 -13.39
N SER A 167 13.05 -10.95 -14.26
CA SER A 167 12.89 -11.45 -15.62
C SER A 167 12.34 -10.33 -16.51
N ALA A 168 12.80 -10.24 -17.75
CA ALA A 168 12.36 -9.21 -18.68
C ALA A 168 12.53 -9.67 -20.13
N ILE A 169 11.61 -9.24 -20.98
CA ILE A 169 11.73 -9.37 -22.44
C ILE A 169 11.36 -8.03 -23.06
N GLY A 170 12.17 -7.58 -24.02
CA GLY A 170 12.04 -6.28 -24.69
C GLY A 170 13.20 -5.33 -24.35
N PRO A 171 13.16 -4.07 -24.81
CA PRO A 171 14.23 -3.09 -24.62
C PRO A 171 14.23 -2.50 -23.19
N LEU A 172 14.34 -3.37 -22.19
CA LEU A 172 14.36 -3.00 -20.77
C LEU A 172 15.75 -3.22 -20.18
N ARG A 173 16.15 -2.34 -19.26
CA ARG A 173 17.43 -2.44 -18.56
C ARG A 173 17.24 -3.27 -17.29
N VAL A 174 18.16 -4.22 -17.05
CA VAL A 174 18.13 -5.10 -15.87
C VAL A 174 18.02 -4.31 -14.57
N GLU A 175 18.70 -3.17 -14.50
CA GLU A 175 18.65 -2.27 -13.35
C GLU A 175 18.31 -0.84 -13.81
N THR A 176 17.45 -0.18 -13.06
CA THR A 176 17.02 1.21 -13.32
C THR A 176 16.85 1.93 -11.98
N PRO A 177 17.34 3.17 -11.82
CA PRO A 177 17.07 3.97 -10.63
C PRO A 177 15.58 3.99 -10.27
N ARG A 178 15.27 3.75 -8.98
CA ARG A 178 13.89 3.56 -8.50
C ARG A 178 12.98 4.75 -8.79
N GLU A 179 13.54 5.96 -8.76
CA GLU A 179 12.83 7.20 -9.04
C GLU A 179 12.32 7.30 -10.49
N MET A 180 12.97 6.62 -11.43
CA MET A 180 12.53 6.59 -12.84
C MET A 180 11.54 5.47 -13.11
N ALA A 181 11.57 4.40 -12.32
CA ALA A 181 10.75 3.22 -12.51
C ALA A 181 9.24 3.48 -12.29
N LEU A 182 8.42 3.19 -13.31
CA LEU A 182 6.96 3.23 -13.21
C LEU A 182 6.44 2.23 -12.16
N CYS A 183 7.08 1.06 -12.04
CA CYS A 183 6.75 0.02 -11.08
C CYS A 183 6.80 0.50 -9.62
N THR A 184 7.60 1.53 -9.31
CA THR A 184 7.63 2.18 -8.00
C THR A 184 6.25 2.73 -7.61
N HIS A 185 5.46 3.20 -8.59
CA HIS A 185 4.11 3.70 -8.34
C HIS A 185 3.13 2.56 -8.10
N THR A 186 3.25 1.46 -8.85
CA THR A 186 2.43 0.26 -8.65
C THR A 186 2.64 -0.34 -7.26
N VAL A 187 3.87 -0.46 -6.76
CA VAL A 187 4.12 -1.04 -5.41
C VAL A 187 3.67 -0.14 -4.26
N ARG A 188 3.27 1.10 -4.53
CA ARG A 188 2.70 2.01 -3.52
C ARG A 188 1.19 1.83 -3.31
N GLN A 189 0.54 1.06 -4.18
CA GLN A 189 -0.90 0.80 -4.16
C GLN A 189 -1.17 -0.71 -4.17
N ASP A 190 -2.36 -1.11 -3.72
CA ASP A 190 -2.77 -2.51 -3.63
C ASP A 190 -3.56 -2.99 -4.86
N SER A 191 -3.71 -2.12 -5.85
CA SER A 191 -4.41 -2.40 -7.10
C SER A 191 -3.47 -2.30 -8.30
N MET A 192 -3.90 -2.89 -9.41
CA MET A 192 -3.23 -2.72 -10.70
C MET A 192 -3.12 -1.23 -11.06
N LEU A 193 -1.97 -0.82 -11.58
CA LEU A 193 -1.79 0.48 -12.22
C LEU A 193 -1.91 0.30 -13.72
N VAL A 194 -2.86 0.99 -14.35
CA VAL A 194 -3.03 1.01 -15.80
C VAL A 194 -2.88 2.44 -16.29
N ILE A 195 -1.98 2.64 -17.25
CA ILE A 195 -1.71 3.92 -17.90
C ILE A 195 -1.79 3.67 -19.40
N ASN A 196 -2.89 4.13 -20.00
CA ASN A 196 -3.17 3.91 -21.42
C ASN A 196 -2.24 4.73 -22.33
N ASP A 197 -1.90 5.95 -21.90
CA ASP A 197 -0.91 6.82 -22.54
C ASP A 197 -0.17 7.67 -21.48
N THR A 198 1.10 7.39 -21.25
CA THR A 198 1.96 8.07 -20.27
C THR A 198 2.20 9.55 -20.60
N LEU A 199 2.05 9.99 -21.86
CA LEU A 199 2.17 11.41 -22.20
C LEU A 199 0.97 12.22 -21.73
N THR A 200 -0.17 11.56 -21.49
CA THR A 200 -1.40 12.18 -20.99
C THR A 200 -1.55 12.05 -19.48
N ASP A 201 -0.64 11.34 -18.82
CA ASP A 201 -0.64 11.15 -17.37
C ASP A 201 0.36 12.10 -16.73
N ASP A 202 -0.13 13.11 -16.00
CA ASP A 202 0.69 14.16 -15.36
C ASP A 202 1.78 13.60 -14.44
N ARG A 203 1.60 12.39 -13.90
CA ARG A 203 2.59 11.73 -13.03
C ARG A 203 3.81 11.23 -13.80
N PHE A 204 3.65 10.97 -15.10
CA PHE A 204 4.63 10.27 -15.94
C PHE A 204 5.04 11.03 -17.21
N ALA A 205 4.32 12.06 -17.61
CA ALA A 205 4.55 12.78 -18.87
C ALA A 205 5.99 13.30 -19.02
N THR A 206 6.66 13.65 -17.91
CA THR A 206 8.05 14.11 -17.87
C THR A 206 9.04 13.06 -17.39
N ASN A 207 8.60 11.80 -17.18
CA ASN A 207 9.47 10.73 -16.69
C ASN A 207 10.56 10.40 -17.73
N PRO A 208 11.83 10.21 -17.34
CA PRO A 208 12.92 9.90 -18.28
C PRO A 208 12.67 8.70 -19.20
N LEU A 209 11.96 7.68 -18.74
CA LEU A 209 11.62 6.49 -19.55
C LEU A 209 10.46 6.74 -20.53
N VAL A 210 9.76 7.87 -20.40
CA VAL A 210 8.66 8.31 -21.26
C VAL A 210 9.16 9.29 -22.32
N VAL A 211 9.93 10.31 -21.91
CA VAL A 211 10.45 11.34 -22.82
C VAL A 211 11.75 10.92 -23.53
N GLY A 212 12.50 9.98 -22.94
CA GLY A 212 13.69 9.36 -23.51
C GLY A 212 13.48 7.85 -23.69
N GLU A 213 14.52 7.15 -24.13
CA GLU A 213 14.46 5.70 -24.31
C GLU A 213 14.03 4.97 -23.02
N PRO A 214 13.12 3.98 -23.09
CA PRO A 214 12.62 3.36 -24.31
C PRO A 214 11.33 4.01 -24.87
N PHE A 215 10.97 5.23 -24.48
CA PHE A 215 9.77 5.94 -24.92
C PHE A 215 8.47 5.21 -24.56
N ILE A 216 8.35 4.79 -23.29
CA ILE A 216 7.17 4.11 -22.78
C ILE A 216 5.93 4.98 -23.03
N ARG A 217 4.90 4.41 -23.68
CA ARG A 217 3.57 5.03 -23.87
C ARG A 217 2.50 4.29 -23.10
N PHE A 218 2.53 2.96 -23.08
CA PHE A 218 1.59 2.15 -22.34
C PHE A 218 2.28 1.42 -21.20
N TYR A 219 1.60 1.36 -20.05
CA TYR A 219 2.02 0.57 -18.90
C TYR A 219 0.81 -0.05 -18.20
N ALA A 220 0.85 -1.36 -17.95
CA ALA A 220 -0.02 -2.00 -16.97
C ALA A 220 0.80 -2.87 -16.03
N GLY A 221 0.69 -2.65 -14.72
CA GLY A 221 1.45 -3.37 -13.71
C GLY A 221 0.58 -3.86 -12.57
N TYR A 222 0.76 -5.12 -12.19
CA TYR A 222 0.10 -5.72 -11.03
C TYR A 222 1.10 -5.89 -9.88
N PRO A 223 0.79 -5.45 -8.65
CA PRO A 223 1.69 -5.58 -7.51
C PRO A 223 1.85 -7.04 -7.06
N LEU A 224 3.05 -7.39 -6.62
CA LEU A 224 3.41 -8.69 -6.07
C LEU A 224 3.87 -8.54 -4.62
N HIS A 225 3.48 -9.48 -3.78
CA HIS A 225 3.70 -9.44 -2.34
C HIS A 225 4.87 -10.34 -1.93
N GLY A 226 5.60 -9.94 -0.90
CA GLY A 226 6.53 -10.81 -0.20
C GLY A 226 5.87 -11.50 1.01
N PRO A 227 6.64 -12.26 1.80
CA PRO A 227 6.12 -13.14 2.87
C PRO A 227 5.40 -12.40 4.00
N ARG A 228 5.72 -11.11 4.17
CA ARG A 228 5.13 -10.23 5.18
C ARG A 228 3.90 -9.47 4.64
N GLY A 229 3.39 -9.85 3.47
CA GLY A 229 2.24 -9.22 2.83
C GLY A 229 2.51 -7.83 2.25
N TRP A 230 3.78 -7.42 2.13
CA TRP A 230 4.18 -6.12 1.58
C TRP A 230 4.41 -6.19 0.07
N ASN A 231 4.06 -5.13 -0.67
CA ASN A 231 4.27 -5.06 -2.12
C ASN A 231 5.76 -4.88 -2.43
N ILE A 232 6.41 -5.92 -2.93
CA ILE A 232 7.87 -5.96 -3.16
C ILE A 232 8.24 -5.70 -4.63
N GLY A 233 7.30 -5.85 -5.54
CA GLY A 233 7.57 -5.89 -6.97
C GLY A 233 6.30 -5.87 -7.82
N THR A 234 6.46 -6.09 -9.12
CA THR A 234 5.35 -6.09 -10.08
C THR A 234 5.56 -7.10 -11.20
N LEU A 235 4.48 -7.70 -11.68
CA LEU A 235 4.41 -8.20 -13.06
C LEU A 235 3.82 -7.07 -13.92
N CYS A 236 4.53 -6.63 -14.96
CA CYS A 236 4.06 -5.55 -15.81
C CYS A 236 4.27 -5.81 -17.30
N VAL A 237 3.43 -5.15 -18.10
CA VAL A 237 3.46 -5.12 -19.56
C VAL A 237 3.55 -3.68 -20.03
N ILE A 238 4.37 -3.46 -21.07
CA ILE A 238 4.83 -2.14 -21.48
C ILE A 238 4.85 -2.06 -23.00
N ASP A 239 4.43 -0.92 -23.54
CA ASP A 239 4.53 -0.65 -24.97
C ASP A 239 4.97 0.79 -25.27
N GLN A 240 5.55 0.97 -26.46
CA GLN A 240 5.92 2.27 -27.04
C GLN A 240 4.76 2.93 -27.77
N GLN A 241 3.61 2.25 -27.89
CA GLN A 241 2.36 2.82 -28.40
C GLN A 241 1.30 2.88 -27.29
N PRO A 242 0.42 3.90 -27.28
CA PRO A 242 -0.75 3.92 -26.40
C PRO A 242 -1.63 2.69 -26.61
N ARG A 243 -2.25 2.18 -25.55
CA ARG A 243 -3.15 1.03 -25.62
C ARG A 243 -4.36 1.20 -24.72
N GLN A 244 -5.48 0.65 -25.16
CA GLN A 244 -6.58 0.38 -24.25
C GLN A 244 -6.29 -0.92 -23.50
N PHE A 245 -6.77 -1.01 -22.27
CA PHE A 245 -6.59 -2.20 -21.44
C PHE A 245 -7.90 -2.52 -20.72
N SER A 246 -8.65 -3.46 -21.29
CA SER A 246 -10.01 -3.78 -20.87
C SER A 246 -10.05 -4.50 -19.52
N PRO A 247 -11.20 -4.58 -18.83
CA PRO A 247 -11.35 -5.40 -17.64
C PRO A 247 -10.96 -6.88 -17.85
N SER A 248 -11.18 -7.41 -19.06
CA SER A 248 -10.74 -8.76 -19.44
C SER A 248 -9.22 -8.87 -19.45
N ASP A 249 -8.53 -7.89 -20.04
CA ASP A 249 -7.06 -7.84 -20.06
C ASP A 249 -6.48 -7.76 -18.65
N GLN A 250 -7.09 -6.93 -17.79
CA GLN A 250 -6.73 -6.82 -16.38
C GLN A 250 -6.89 -8.15 -15.64
N GLN A 251 -7.96 -8.90 -15.92
CA GLN A 251 -8.17 -10.21 -15.31
C GLN A 251 -7.11 -11.22 -15.74
N VAL A 252 -6.67 -11.18 -17.00
CA VAL A 252 -5.60 -12.06 -17.49
C VAL A 252 -4.27 -11.69 -16.86
N LEU A 253 -3.91 -10.41 -16.81
CA LEU A 253 -2.66 -9.97 -16.18
C LEU A 253 -2.63 -10.33 -14.70
N ARG A 254 -3.77 -10.18 -13.99
CA ARG A 254 -3.93 -10.65 -12.61
C ARG A 254 -3.70 -12.16 -12.50
N THR A 255 -4.26 -12.95 -13.41
CA THR A 255 -4.09 -14.42 -13.40
C THR A 255 -2.62 -14.82 -13.60
N LEU A 256 -1.91 -14.16 -14.52
CA LEU A 256 -0.47 -14.38 -14.69
C LEU A 256 0.33 -13.95 -13.45
N ALA A 257 -0.05 -12.83 -12.83
CA ALA A 257 0.58 -12.37 -11.60
C ALA A 257 0.36 -13.35 -10.44
N THR A 258 -0.81 -14.01 -10.35
CA THR A 258 -1.05 -15.08 -9.36
C THR A 258 -0.09 -16.26 -9.54
N ILE A 259 0.27 -16.62 -10.77
CA ILE A 259 1.27 -17.67 -11.02
C ILE A 259 2.63 -17.25 -10.45
N VAL A 260 3.04 -16.00 -10.68
CA VAL A 260 4.27 -15.45 -10.09
C VAL A 260 4.19 -15.46 -8.58
N GLN A 261 3.08 -14.97 -8.01
CA GLN A 261 2.87 -14.90 -6.56
C GLN A 261 3.03 -16.27 -5.90
N ASN A 262 2.36 -17.30 -6.42
CA ASN A 262 2.47 -18.67 -5.90
C ASN A 262 3.93 -19.19 -5.90
N ASN A 263 4.74 -18.77 -6.87
CA ASN A 263 6.16 -19.13 -6.95
C ASN A 263 7.07 -18.30 -6.04
N ILE A 264 6.62 -17.12 -5.62
CA ILE A 264 7.28 -16.34 -4.56
C ILE A 264 6.96 -17.00 -3.21
N ASP A 265 5.68 -17.28 -2.96
CA ASP A 265 5.19 -17.85 -1.72
C ASP A 265 5.79 -19.25 -1.45
N ALA A 266 6.00 -20.06 -2.48
CA ALA A 266 6.60 -21.39 -2.35
C ALA A 266 8.07 -21.38 -1.86
N ARG A 267 8.70 -20.20 -1.72
CA ARG A 267 10.11 -20.05 -1.28
C ARG A 267 10.26 -19.70 0.19
N THR A 268 9.16 -19.33 0.85
CA THR A 268 9.16 -18.58 2.11
C THR A 268 8.19 -19.19 3.10
#